data_AF-A0A925GIW7-F1
#
_entry.id   AF-A0A925GIW7-F1
#
_cell.length_a   1.000
_cell.length_b   1.000
_cell.length_c   1.000
_cell.angle_alpha   90.00
_cell.angle_beta   90.00
_cell.angle_gamma   90.00
#
_symmetry.space_group_name_H-M   'P 1'
#
loop_
_entity.id
_entity.type
_entity.pdbx_description
1 polymer ?
#
loop_
_entity_poly.entity_id
_entity_poly.type
_entity_poly.pdbx_seq_one_letter_code
_entity_poly.pdbx_strand_id
1 'polypeptide(L)'
;MIESPRALRISVPDLLLATEWYTQAFDMKPSEARAEGVTFHVQGFTVLLVLGTPSPQTPVVYWGVDDVASEWRRLLALQTSGGQALEPLRDGTEEAIVYDPFGNAFGLTSLGDPDIRRARNQRSAEKIALRNVRETLDDLQKDELSQRSTRRVFLLAGIAIAVVLIIAVTIAIQRAKSLQSEKPITIPKLERP
;
A
#
# COMPACT_ATOMS: atom_id res chain seq x y z
N MET A 1 -13.50 -1.09 18.56
CA MET A 1 -13.81 -1.59 17.20
C MET A 1 -13.00 -2.85 16.99
N ILE A 2 -13.61 -3.94 16.52
CA ILE A 2 -12.93 -5.22 16.25
C ILE A 2 -12.73 -5.32 14.73
N GLU A 3 -11.52 -5.66 14.28
CA GLU A 3 -11.17 -5.72 12.85
C GLU A 3 -11.30 -7.13 12.26
N SER A 4 -10.23 -7.91 12.27
CA SER A 4 -10.14 -9.23 11.63
C SER A 4 -9.41 -10.24 12.53
N PRO A 5 -9.61 -11.55 12.33
CA PRO A 5 -8.79 -12.57 12.98
C PRO A 5 -7.32 -12.42 12.59
N ARG A 6 -6.42 -12.43 13.58
CA ARG A 6 -4.97 -12.26 13.36
C ARG A 6 -4.15 -13.48 13.74
N ALA A 7 -4.69 -14.32 14.62
CA ALA A 7 -3.99 -15.48 15.13
C ALA A 7 -4.95 -16.60 15.53
N LEU A 8 -4.45 -17.82 15.46
CA LEU A 8 -5.04 -19.04 16.00
C LEU A 8 -4.08 -19.63 17.03
N ARG A 9 -4.61 -20.07 18.18
CA ARG A 9 -3.87 -20.82 19.19
C ARG A 9 -4.39 -22.25 19.21
N ILE A 10 -3.49 -23.22 19.07
CA ILE A 10 -3.79 -24.65 19.06
C ILE A 10 -3.08 -25.29 20.25
N SER A 11 -3.85 -25.99 21.09
CA SER A 11 -3.31 -26.76 22.21
C SER A 11 -2.90 -28.14 21.73
N VAL A 12 -1.65 -28.51 22.01
CA VAL A 12 -1.07 -29.81 21.68
C VAL A 12 -0.38 -30.41 22.91
N PRO A 13 -0.48 -31.73 23.15
CA PRO A 13 0.15 -32.37 24.29
C PRO A 13 1.67 -32.54 24.11
N ASP A 14 2.16 -32.51 22.87
CA ASP A 14 3.57 -32.68 22.53
C ASP A 14 3.98 -31.67 21.44
N LEU A 15 4.77 -30.67 21.82
CA LEU A 15 5.25 -29.64 20.89
C LEU A 15 6.23 -30.17 19.85
N LEU A 16 7.00 -31.21 20.16
CA LEU A 16 7.99 -31.76 19.22
C LEU A 16 7.27 -32.47 18.07
N LEU A 17 6.36 -33.39 18.42
CA LEU A 17 5.55 -34.10 17.44
C LEU A 17 4.63 -33.14 16.67
N ALA A 18 4.07 -32.14 17.34
CA ALA A 18 3.28 -31.11 16.67
C ALA A 18 4.13 -30.31 15.69
N THR A 19 5.33 -29.88 16.07
CA THR A 19 6.22 -29.13 15.17
C THR A 19 6.51 -29.91 13.91
N GLU A 20 6.82 -31.20 14.03
CA GLU A 20 7.09 -32.08 12.89
C GLU A 20 5.87 -32.19 11.96
N TRP A 21 4.68 -32.42 12.52
CA TRP A 21 3.47 -32.54 11.73
C TRP A 21 3.08 -31.22 11.05
N TYR A 22 3.03 -30.11 11.80
CA TYR A 22 2.65 -28.80 11.25
C TYR A 22 3.68 -28.24 10.26
N THR A 23 4.96 -28.62 10.41
CA THR A 23 5.99 -28.30 9.39
C THR A 23 5.68 -28.97 8.06
N GLN A 24 5.25 -30.24 8.09
CA GLN A 24 4.87 -30.98 6.88
C GLN A 24 3.51 -30.55 6.35
N ALA A 25 2.55 -30.25 7.24
CA ALA A 25 1.21 -29.84 6.84
C ALA A 25 1.23 -28.49 6.11
N PHE A 26 1.98 -27.50 6.64
CA PHE A 26 2.14 -26.19 6.01
C PHE A 26 3.27 -26.09 4.98
N ASP A 27 4.06 -27.15 4.81
CA ASP A 27 5.27 -27.17 3.98
C ASP A 27 6.22 -25.99 4.27
N MET A 28 6.40 -25.68 5.56
CA MET A 28 7.26 -24.59 6.00
C MET A 28 7.80 -24.84 7.40
N LYS A 29 8.96 -24.25 7.70
CA LYS A 29 9.52 -24.26 9.06
C LYS A 29 8.83 -23.22 9.93
N PRO A 30 8.73 -23.44 11.26
CA PRO A 30 8.24 -22.43 12.17
C PRO A 30 9.15 -21.19 12.13
N SER A 31 8.55 -20.01 12.31
CA SER A 31 9.29 -18.76 12.49
C SER A 31 10.00 -18.71 13.84
N GLU A 32 9.44 -19.39 14.84
CA GLU A 32 9.96 -19.48 16.18
C GLU A 32 9.59 -20.82 16.82
N ALA A 33 10.54 -21.46 17.49
CA ALA A 33 10.31 -22.69 18.25
C ALA A 33 11.04 -22.59 19.60
N ARG A 34 10.29 -22.53 20.69
CA ARG A 34 10.79 -22.47 22.07
C ARG A 34 10.07 -23.51 22.93
N ALA A 35 10.58 -23.75 24.14
CA ALA A 35 9.96 -24.67 25.09
C ALA A 35 8.49 -24.29 25.44
N GLU A 36 8.18 -23.00 25.39
CA GLU A 36 6.87 -22.45 25.74
C GLU A 36 5.83 -22.54 24.59
N GLY A 37 6.29 -22.77 23.35
CA GLY A 37 5.42 -22.77 22.18
C GLY A 37 6.17 -22.61 20.84
N VAL A 38 5.42 -22.85 19.76
CA VAL A 38 5.94 -22.85 18.38
C VAL A 38 5.03 -22.01 17.50
N THR A 39 5.62 -21.12 16.70
CA THR A 39 4.91 -20.14 15.89
C THR A 39 5.13 -20.38 14.41
N PHE A 40 4.06 -20.35 13.62
CA PHE A 40 4.07 -20.32 12.16
C PHE A 40 3.41 -19.02 11.66
N HIS A 41 3.87 -18.54 10.50
CA HIS A 41 3.23 -17.44 9.78
C HIS A 41 2.79 -17.91 8.41
N VAL A 42 1.53 -18.29 8.29
CA VAL A 42 0.93 -18.81 7.06
C VAL A 42 0.24 -17.64 6.34
N GLN A 43 0.86 -17.13 5.27
CA GLN A 43 0.31 -16.03 4.45
C GLN A 43 -0.15 -14.79 5.25
N GLY A 44 0.58 -14.44 6.31
CA GLY A 44 0.28 -13.28 7.17
C GLY A 44 -0.69 -13.58 8.33
N PHE A 45 -1.15 -14.82 8.48
CA PHE A 45 -1.91 -15.29 9.63
C PHE A 45 -0.99 -16.07 10.60
N THR A 46 -1.08 -15.77 11.90
CA THR A 46 -0.22 -16.40 12.91
C THR A 46 -0.87 -17.66 13.47
N VAL A 47 -0.15 -18.78 13.47
CA VAL A 47 -0.54 -20.01 14.18
C VAL A 47 0.42 -20.23 15.33
N LEU A 48 -0.11 -20.34 16.54
CA LEU A 48 0.66 -20.60 17.75
C LEU A 48 0.28 -21.97 18.31
N LEU A 49 1.23 -22.91 18.29
CA LEU A 49 1.14 -24.18 18.99
C LEU A 49 1.60 -23.99 20.44
N VAL A 50 0.81 -24.47 21.40
CA VAL A 50 1.13 -24.39 22.82
C VAL A 50 0.90 -25.71 23.52
N LEU A 51 1.65 -25.96 24.59
CA LEU A 51 1.39 -27.11 25.45
C LEU A 51 0.00 -27.01 26.08
N GLY A 52 -0.78 -28.07 25.96
CA GLY A 52 -2.09 -28.18 26.55
C GLY A 52 -2.88 -29.38 26.04
N THR A 53 -4.03 -29.64 26.67
CA THR A 53 -4.93 -30.70 26.22
C THR A 53 -5.81 -30.19 25.06
N PRO A 54 -5.89 -30.91 23.94
CA PRO A 54 -6.84 -30.59 22.86
C PRO A 54 -8.27 -30.60 23.40
N SER A 55 -9.09 -29.62 23.00
CA SER A 55 -10.51 -29.62 23.34
C SER A 55 -11.31 -30.38 22.29
N PRO A 56 -12.23 -31.29 22.67
CA PRO A 56 -13.08 -32.02 21.72
C PRO A 56 -14.07 -31.12 20.95
N GLN A 57 -14.16 -29.83 21.28
CA GLN A 57 -14.99 -28.83 20.59
C GLN A 57 -14.17 -27.69 20.00
N THR A 58 -12.92 -27.94 19.64
CA THR A 58 -12.07 -26.90 19.04
C THR A 58 -12.68 -26.43 17.71
N PRO A 59 -12.91 -25.12 17.51
CA PRO A 59 -13.39 -24.60 16.24
C PRO A 59 -12.49 -25.03 15.07
N VAL A 60 -13.10 -25.40 13.94
CA VAL A 60 -12.36 -25.75 12.72
C VAL A 60 -11.88 -24.48 12.04
N VAL A 61 -10.60 -24.43 11.67
CA VAL A 61 -10.05 -23.39 10.80
C VAL A 61 -9.82 -23.98 9.41
N TYR A 62 -10.33 -23.29 8.39
CA TYR A 62 -10.24 -23.70 7.00
C TYR A 62 -9.11 -22.96 6.28
N TRP A 63 -8.23 -23.74 5.66
CA TRP A 63 -7.09 -23.28 4.87
C TRP A 63 -7.41 -23.37 3.39
N GLY A 64 -7.21 -22.26 2.68
CA GLY A 64 -7.42 -22.20 1.23
C GLY A 64 -6.34 -22.98 0.49
N VAL A 65 -6.76 -23.91 -0.38
CA VAL A 65 -5.88 -24.71 -1.26
C VAL A 65 -6.39 -24.71 -2.70
N ASP A 66 -5.52 -25.00 -3.68
CA ASP A 66 -5.93 -25.07 -5.09
C ASP A 66 -6.67 -26.37 -5.43
N ASP A 67 -6.25 -27.51 -4.85
CA ASP A 67 -6.91 -28.81 -5.02
C ASP A 67 -7.11 -29.46 -3.64
N VAL A 68 -8.35 -29.39 -3.14
CA VAL A 68 -8.75 -29.94 -1.85
C VAL A 68 -8.54 -31.45 -1.79
N ALA A 69 -8.82 -32.19 -2.86
CA ALA A 69 -8.71 -33.65 -2.88
C ALA A 69 -7.25 -34.10 -2.88
N SER A 70 -6.38 -33.40 -3.60
CA SER A 70 -4.94 -33.66 -3.59
C SER A 70 -4.33 -33.38 -2.22
N GLU A 71 -4.63 -32.22 -1.63
CA GLU A 71 -4.09 -31.84 -0.31
C GLU A 71 -4.66 -32.72 0.81
N TRP A 72 -5.93 -33.09 0.76
CA TRP A 72 -6.52 -34.04 1.70
C TRP A 72 -5.80 -35.39 1.66
N ARG A 73 -5.50 -35.93 0.46
CA ARG A 73 -4.72 -37.17 0.31
C ARG A 73 -3.30 -37.03 0.85
N ARG A 74 -2.64 -35.89 0.61
CA ARG A 74 -1.30 -35.61 1.13
C ARG A 74 -1.29 -35.60 2.65
N LEU A 75 -2.20 -34.86 3.27
CA LEU A 75 -2.30 -34.75 4.73
C LEU A 75 -2.70 -36.09 5.38
N LEU A 76 -3.55 -36.88 4.73
CA LEU A 76 -3.87 -38.25 5.17
C LEU A 76 -2.61 -39.13 5.20
N ALA A 77 -1.73 -39.02 4.22
CA ALA A 77 -0.47 -39.77 4.20
C ALA A 77 0.51 -39.35 5.32
N LEU A 78 0.36 -38.16 5.90
CA LEU A 78 1.16 -37.70 7.04
C LEU A 78 0.72 -38.30 8.38
N GLN A 79 -0.47 -38.92 8.45
CA GLN A 79 -0.92 -39.50 9.71
C GLN A 79 -0.12 -40.77 10.04
N THR A 80 0.69 -40.68 11.09
CA THR A 80 1.31 -41.82 11.76
C THR A 80 0.26 -42.58 12.57
N SER A 81 0.35 -43.91 12.55
CA SER A 81 -0.56 -44.87 13.20
C SER A 81 -0.89 -44.47 14.65
N GLY A 82 -2.06 -43.86 14.88
CA GLY A 82 -2.51 -43.43 16.21
C GLY A 82 -3.41 -42.19 16.23
N GLY A 83 -3.49 -41.43 15.14
CA GLY A 83 -4.42 -40.30 15.02
C GLY A 83 -5.90 -40.73 14.97
N GLN A 84 -6.80 -39.82 15.34
CA GLN A 84 -8.25 -40.01 15.23
C GLN A 84 -8.64 -40.15 13.75
N ALA A 85 -9.55 -41.08 13.45
CA ALA A 85 -9.99 -41.38 12.10
C ALA A 85 -10.55 -40.14 11.39
N LEU A 86 -10.16 -39.94 10.13
CA LEU A 86 -10.63 -38.82 9.32
C LEU A 86 -12.15 -38.91 9.09
N GLU A 87 -12.79 -37.76 9.05
CA GLU A 87 -14.06 -37.66 8.33
C GLU A 87 -13.77 -37.88 6.83
N PRO A 88 -14.49 -38.78 6.15
CA PRO A 88 -14.30 -38.99 4.73
C PRO A 88 -14.52 -37.68 3.98
N LEU A 89 -13.77 -37.47 2.90
CA LEU A 89 -14.06 -36.40 1.95
C LEU A 89 -15.55 -36.51 1.58
N ARG A 90 -16.34 -35.50 1.96
CA ARG A 90 -17.75 -35.46 1.59
C ARG A 90 -17.80 -35.11 0.11
N ASP A 91 -18.15 -36.12 -0.69
CA ASP A 91 -18.20 -36.01 -2.15
C ASP A 91 -19.06 -34.81 -2.57
N GLY A 92 -18.56 -33.99 -3.49
CA GLY A 92 -19.23 -32.76 -3.94
C GLY A 92 -19.03 -31.50 -3.09
N THR A 93 -18.15 -31.51 -2.08
CA THR A 93 -17.84 -30.32 -1.28
C THR A 93 -16.47 -29.75 -1.65
N GLU A 94 -16.36 -28.42 -1.83
CA GLU A 94 -15.08 -27.70 -1.94
C GLU A 94 -14.33 -27.65 -0.59
N GLU A 95 -14.68 -28.52 0.35
CA GLU A 95 -14.19 -28.52 1.72
C GLU A 95 -13.89 -29.94 2.20
N ALA A 96 -12.83 -30.07 3.00
CA ALA A 96 -12.46 -31.32 3.66
C ALA A 96 -11.94 -31.03 5.07
N ILE A 97 -12.05 -31.98 5.99
CA ILE A 97 -11.46 -31.88 7.33
C ILE A 97 -10.48 -33.03 7.50
N VAL A 98 -9.29 -32.69 8.00
CA VAL A 98 -8.29 -33.64 8.47
C VAL A 98 -8.06 -33.39 9.95
N TYR A 99 -7.74 -34.43 10.71
CA TYR A 99 -7.35 -34.26 12.11
C TYR A 99 -5.84 -34.38 12.26
N ASP A 100 -5.23 -33.50 13.03
CA ASP A 100 -3.84 -33.67 13.45
C ASP A 100 -3.70 -34.89 14.39
N PRO A 101 -2.49 -35.34 14.73
CA PRO A 101 -2.28 -36.51 15.60
C PRO A 101 -2.92 -36.38 17.00
N PHE A 102 -3.35 -35.17 17.39
CA PHE A 102 -3.91 -34.86 18.69
C PHE A 102 -5.43 -34.64 18.64
N GLY A 103 -6.04 -34.77 17.47
CA GLY A 103 -7.48 -34.59 17.27
C GLY A 103 -7.92 -33.13 17.03
N ASN A 104 -6.99 -32.19 16.79
CA ASN A 104 -7.39 -30.85 16.35
C ASN A 104 -7.84 -30.89 14.89
N ALA A 105 -8.98 -30.26 14.60
CA ALA A 105 -9.52 -30.21 13.25
C ALA A 105 -8.77 -29.20 12.37
N PHE A 106 -8.36 -29.66 11.20
CA PHE A 106 -7.66 -28.91 10.17
C PHE A 106 -8.51 -28.91 8.89
N GLY A 107 -9.22 -27.81 8.65
CA GLY A 107 -10.09 -27.67 7.48
C GLY A 107 -9.29 -27.28 6.23
N LEU A 108 -9.70 -27.80 5.09
CA LEU A 108 -9.27 -27.41 3.75
C LEU A 108 -10.48 -26.85 3.02
N THR A 109 -10.30 -25.75 2.29
CA THR A 109 -11.33 -25.19 1.41
C THR A 109 -10.70 -24.76 0.09
N SER A 110 -11.45 -24.81 -1.01
CA SER A 110 -10.94 -24.30 -2.29
C SER A 110 -10.71 -22.79 -2.20
N LEU A 111 -9.65 -22.28 -2.81
CA LEU A 111 -9.44 -20.84 -3.00
C LEU A 111 -10.51 -20.19 -3.93
N GLY A 112 -11.46 -20.98 -4.44
CA GLY A 112 -12.53 -20.57 -5.35
C GLY A 112 -12.07 -20.43 -6.80
N ASP A 113 -13.00 -20.18 -7.72
CA ASP A 113 -12.74 -20.08 -9.18
C ASP A 113 -11.53 -19.16 -9.50
N PRO A 114 -10.47 -19.69 -10.17
CA PRO A 114 -9.31 -18.91 -10.58
C PRO A 114 -9.62 -17.62 -11.34
N ASP A 115 -10.69 -17.59 -12.14
CA ASP A 115 -11.08 -16.43 -12.93
C ASP A 115 -11.73 -15.34 -12.06
N ILE A 116 -12.47 -15.73 -11.03
CA ILE A 116 -12.95 -14.80 -9.99
C ILE A 116 -11.75 -14.17 -9.25
N ARG A 117 -10.69 -14.93 -8.99
CA ARG A 117 -9.46 -14.42 -8.34
C ARG A 117 -8.74 -13.40 -9.23
N ARG A 118 -8.52 -13.72 -10.51
CA ARG A 118 -7.91 -12.79 -11.48
C ARG A 118 -8.72 -11.51 -11.60
N ALA A 119 -10.04 -11.62 -11.72
CA ALA A 119 -10.94 -10.47 -11.79
C ALA A 119 -10.86 -9.59 -10.53
N ARG A 120 -10.80 -10.18 -9.33
CA ARG A 120 -10.69 -9.43 -8.06
C ARG A 120 -9.35 -8.69 -7.95
N ASN A 121 -8.25 -9.35 -8.32
CA ASN A 121 -6.92 -8.76 -8.31
C ASN A 121 -6.81 -7.63 -9.34
N GLN A 122 -7.36 -7.83 -10.54
CA GLN A 122 -7.40 -6.81 -11.58
C GLN A 122 -8.21 -5.59 -11.18
N ARG A 123 -9.42 -5.77 -10.60
CA ARG A 123 -10.24 -4.66 -10.07
C ARG A 123 -9.55 -3.89 -8.95
N SER A 124 -8.81 -4.59 -8.08
CA SER A 124 -8.07 -3.97 -6.99
C SER A 124 -6.88 -3.16 -7.50
N ALA A 125 -6.12 -3.70 -8.46
CA ALA A 125 -5.03 -3.00 -9.13
C ALA A 125 -5.52 -1.79 -9.93
N GLU A 126 -6.63 -1.95 -10.67
CA GLU A 126 -7.29 -0.86 -11.40
C GLU A 126 -7.74 0.25 -10.46
N LYS A 127 -8.37 -0.09 -9.32
CA LYS A 127 -8.77 0.89 -8.32
C LYS A 127 -7.58 1.68 -7.76
N ILE A 128 -6.44 1.03 -7.53
CA ILE A 128 -5.22 1.70 -7.07
C ILE A 128 -4.65 2.61 -8.17
N ALA A 129 -4.59 2.12 -9.41
CA ALA A 129 -4.14 2.91 -10.55
C ALA A 129 -5.02 4.15 -10.76
N LEU A 130 -6.35 4.00 -10.69
CA LEU A 130 -7.30 5.11 -10.79
C LEU A 130 -7.12 6.13 -9.66
N ARG A 131 -6.83 5.68 -8.44
CA ARG A 131 -6.52 6.59 -7.33
C ARG A 131 -5.26 7.39 -7.61
N ASN A 132 -4.19 6.75 -8.08
CA ASN A 132 -2.93 7.43 -8.38
C ASN A 132 -3.08 8.40 -9.56
N VAL A 133 -3.85 8.04 -10.60
CA VAL A 133 -4.18 8.94 -11.71
C VAL A 133 -4.96 10.15 -11.20
N ARG A 134 -5.94 9.95 -10.32
CA ARG A 134 -6.70 11.05 -9.71
C ARG A 134 -5.78 11.99 -8.91
N GLU A 135 -4.91 11.45 -8.06
CA GLU A 135 -3.93 12.24 -7.30
C GLU A 135 -3.02 13.05 -8.23
N THR A 136 -2.53 12.42 -9.30
CA THR A 136 -1.69 13.10 -10.31
C THR A 136 -2.43 14.24 -11.01
N LEU A 137 -3.71 14.03 -11.36
CA LEU A 137 -4.54 15.06 -11.97
C LEU A 137 -4.78 16.24 -11.03
N ASP A 138 -5.03 15.96 -9.74
CA ASP A 138 -5.21 16.99 -8.72
C ASP A 138 -3.94 17.84 -8.54
N ASP A 139 -2.76 17.21 -8.61
CA ASP A 139 -1.47 17.91 -8.53
C ASP A 139 -1.17 18.73 -9.79
N LEU A 140 -1.40 18.17 -10.98
CA LEU A 140 -1.26 18.91 -12.25
C LEU A 140 -2.19 20.14 -12.31
N GLN A 141 -3.42 20.02 -11.81
CA GLN A 141 -4.34 21.14 -11.72
C GLN A 141 -3.82 22.24 -10.77
N LYS A 142 -3.25 21.88 -9.61
CA LYS A 142 -2.62 22.85 -8.71
C LYS A 142 -1.44 23.55 -9.35
N ASP A 143 -0.61 22.83 -10.09
CA ASP A 143 0.54 23.39 -10.79
C ASP A 143 0.13 24.37 -11.89
N GLU A 144 -0.89 24.05 -12.70
CA GLU A 144 -1.43 25.00 -13.68
C GLU A 144 -1.95 26.28 -13.02
N LEU A 145 -2.70 26.15 -11.93
CA LEU A 145 -3.23 27.30 -11.19
C LEU A 145 -2.10 28.16 -10.63
N SER A 146 -1.08 27.53 -10.06
CA SER A 146 0.13 28.20 -9.58
C SER A 146 0.83 28.93 -10.73
N GLN A 147 1.09 28.26 -11.85
CA GLN A 147 1.77 28.85 -13.00
C GLN A 147 0.99 30.00 -13.63
N ARG A 148 -0.36 29.90 -13.71
CA ARG A 148 -1.22 31.01 -14.15
C ARG A 148 -1.10 32.21 -13.20
N SER A 149 -1.04 31.97 -11.89
CA SER A 149 -0.83 33.04 -10.91
C SER A 149 0.53 33.71 -11.08
N THR A 150 1.61 32.95 -11.25
CA THR A 150 2.96 33.48 -11.44
C THR A 150 3.06 34.27 -12.73
N ARG A 151 2.50 33.76 -13.84
CA ARG A 151 2.45 34.47 -15.13
C ARG A 151 1.74 35.81 -15.01
N ARG A 152 0.62 35.88 -14.29
CA ARG A 152 -0.10 37.15 -14.04
C ARG A 152 0.76 38.13 -13.26
N VAL A 153 1.46 37.68 -12.22
CA VAL A 153 2.37 38.53 -11.42
C VAL A 153 3.51 39.09 -12.28
N PHE A 154 4.16 38.26 -13.09
CA PHE A 154 5.23 38.73 -13.99
C PHE A 154 4.73 39.71 -15.06
N LEU A 155 3.55 39.47 -15.63
CA LEU A 155 2.91 40.40 -16.57
C LEU A 155 2.65 41.76 -15.93
N LEU A 156 2.07 41.77 -14.72
CA LEU A 156 1.81 43.01 -13.97
C LEU A 156 3.11 43.73 -13.60
N ALA A 157 4.15 43.00 -13.18
CA ALA A 157 5.47 43.57 -12.90
C ALA A 157 6.12 44.17 -14.16
N GLY A 158 6.04 43.48 -15.31
CA GLY A 158 6.54 43.98 -16.59
C GLY A 158 5.81 45.25 -17.04
N ILE A 159 4.48 45.29 -16.90
CA ILE A 159 3.68 46.49 -17.17
C ILE A 159 4.10 47.65 -16.25
N ALA A 160 4.29 47.40 -14.95
CA ALA A 160 4.74 48.43 -14.01
C ALA A 160 6.12 49.00 -14.36
N ILE A 161 7.08 48.13 -14.74
CA ILE A 161 8.42 48.56 -15.20
C ILE A 161 8.32 49.43 -16.46
N ALA A 162 7.50 49.04 -17.44
CA ALA A 162 7.30 49.81 -18.65
C ALA A 162 6.73 51.20 -18.36
N VAL A 163 5.77 51.31 -17.43
CA VAL A 163 5.20 52.59 -16.99
C VAL A 163 6.26 53.48 -16.35
N VAL A 164 7.10 52.93 -15.45
CA VAL A 164 8.18 53.69 -14.81
C VAL A 164 9.20 54.20 -15.85
N LEU A 165 9.56 53.39 -16.83
CA LEU A 165 10.47 53.80 -17.91
C LEU A 165 9.88 54.93 -18.76
N ILE A 166 8.59 54.87 -19.10
CA ILE A 166 7.90 55.94 -19.83
C ILE A 166 7.91 57.25 -19.03
N ILE A 167 7.68 57.18 -17.71
CA ILE A 167 7.74 58.35 -16.83
C ILE A 167 9.17 58.92 -16.78
N ALA A 168 10.18 58.07 -16.63
CA ALA A 168 11.58 58.52 -16.60
C ALA A 168 12.00 59.20 -17.93
N VAL A 169 11.61 58.64 -19.07
CA VAL A 169 11.89 59.21 -20.39
C VAL A 169 11.18 60.56 -20.57
N THR A 170 9.92 60.67 -20.16
CA THR A 170 9.18 61.93 -20.25
C THR A 170 9.81 63.02 -19.37
N ILE A 171 10.25 62.69 -18.16
CA ILE A 171 11.00 63.61 -17.29
C ILE A 171 12.33 64.03 -17.95
N ALA A 172 13.07 63.10 -18.53
CA ALA A 172 14.34 63.39 -19.19
C ALA A 172 14.16 64.35 -20.39
N ILE A 173 13.12 64.13 -21.20
CA ILE A 173 12.77 65.01 -22.33
C ILE A 173 12.39 66.41 -21.82
N GLN A 174 11.59 66.51 -20.76
CA GLN A 174 11.23 67.80 -20.16
C GLN A 174 12.46 68.56 -19.67
N ARG A 175 13.39 67.86 -19.01
CA ARG A 175 14.65 68.45 -18.51
C ARG A 175 15.60 68.89 -19.63
N ALA A 176 15.68 68.12 -20.72
CA ALA A 176 16.46 68.51 -21.89
C ALA A 176 15.90 69.79 -22.53
N LYS A 177 14.57 69.92 -22.62
CA LYS A 177 13.91 71.13 -23.11
C LYS A 177 14.12 72.33 -22.18
N SER A 178 14.11 72.14 -20.86
CA SER A 178 14.37 73.24 -19.92
C SER A 178 15.81 73.75 -20.02
N LEU A 179 16.80 72.86 -20.21
CA LEU A 179 18.20 73.25 -20.40
C LEU A 179 18.44 74.01 -21.71
N GLN A 180 17.69 73.70 -22.77
CA GLN A 180 17.74 74.47 -24.03
C GLN A 180 17.08 75.85 -23.95
N SER A 181 16.27 76.10 -22.91
CA SER A 181 15.57 77.37 -22.70
C SER A 181 16.39 78.41 -21.90
N GLU A 182 17.53 78.01 -21.32
CA GLU A 182 18.45 78.96 -20.69
C GLU A 182 19.18 79.76 -21.78
N LYS A 183 18.83 81.05 -21.87
CA LYS A 183 19.34 82.02 -22.84
C LYS A 183 20.85 82.26 -22.61
N PRO A 184 21.70 82.30 -23.65
CA PRO A 184 23.13 82.54 -23.46
C PRO A 184 23.37 83.93 -22.84
N ILE A 185 24.25 83.99 -21.84
CA ILE A 185 24.67 85.22 -21.17
C ILE A 185 25.33 86.12 -22.21
N THR A 186 24.65 87.21 -22.58
CA THR A 186 25.18 88.21 -23.52
C THR A 186 26.29 88.99 -22.83
N ILE A 187 27.55 88.73 -23.19
CA ILE A 187 28.69 89.55 -22.74
C ILE A 187 28.71 90.80 -23.64
N PRO A 188 28.51 92.02 -23.11
CA PRO A 188 28.53 93.23 -23.92
C PRO A 188 29.94 93.48 -24.48
N LYS A 189 29.98 93.74 -25.79
CA LYS A 189 31.21 93.98 -26.56
C LYS A 189 31.76 95.36 -26.21
N LEU A 190 33.00 95.43 -25.74
CA LEU A 190 33.76 96.66 -25.51
C LEU A 190 34.10 97.31 -26.85
N GLU A 191 33.52 98.46 -27.16
CA GLU A 191 34.06 99.37 -28.17
C GLU A 191 35.13 100.28 -27.53
N ARG A 192 36.28 100.39 -28.20
CA ARG A 192 37.36 101.35 -27.94
C ARG A 192 37.74 101.98 -29.29
N PRO A 193 38.43 103.12 -29.25
CA PRO A 193 38.01 104.43 -28.75
C PRO A 193 37.47 105.34 -29.87
#